data_AF-A0A5M3XKS8-F1
#
_entry.id   AF-A0A5M3XKS8-F1
#
_cell.length_a   1.000
_cell.length_b   1.000
_cell.length_c   1.000
_cell.angle_alpha   90.00
_cell.angle_beta   90.00
_cell.angle_gamma   90.00
#
_symmetry.space_group_name_H-M   'P 1'
#
loop_
_entity.id
_entity.type
_entity.pdbx_description
1 polymer ?
#
loop_
_entity_poly.entity_id
_entity_poly.type
_entity_poly.pdbx_seq_one_letter_code
_entity_poly.pdbx_strand_id
1 'polypeptide(L)'
;MRKIITAGVVLGLVAGGPAEASAGAPLRMAGAAWFAGGGVPICGSSTARTCAGQPHVGGVSSNWWQCVELAQRFYQRRGWHKGVFAGVGVASHIFTKASALRMAPQPNGAITDIVPGDMIVMNRTGQAGHVVIVESIAPNRDGTRSVMTVGQNSKVVRNPMRWHGGVLDSFWASYSVAGVVRSPANIGILSYGGGAPTYEELVNGGGIHPIGTALLSVTSTGQAFGGPLPHRPPTSLSGRIVDAAATRTGNGYWLASSTGQIFPYGDAKPYPTIKADVTAITTTDEGLLLADATGRVFAPGKKPTRSPEGYSGRFVDIEATKDGYWLLTSAGQIHGTAPWHGNATTFDAAIVAMSATPTGKGYVLLDKTGHVYAFGDAKHLGDLPTGSPEAADITHSASGYTIITKTGTTHSFGDAPATTITKGFTGYF
;
A
#
# COMPACT_ATOMS: atom_id res chain seq x y z
N MET A 1 -75.55 -1.03 37.69
CA MET A 1 -75.89 -2.36 37.12
C MET A 1 -75.52 -2.37 35.64
N ARG A 2 -74.75 -3.39 35.22
CA ARG A 2 -74.64 -3.97 33.84
C ARG A 2 -74.06 -3.04 32.74
N LYS A 3 -73.16 -3.45 31.84
CA LYS A 3 -72.53 -4.74 31.54
C LYS A 3 -71.27 -4.44 30.69
N ILE A 4 -70.20 -5.18 30.94
CA ILE A 4 -69.03 -5.35 30.08
C ILE A 4 -69.42 -6.28 28.92
N ILE A 5 -69.13 -5.90 27.67
CA ILE A 5 -68.89 -6.84 26.56
C ILE A 5 -67.69 -6.32 25.75
N THR A 6 -66.65 -7.14 25.74
CA THR A 6 -65.43 -7.03 24.97
C THR A 6 -65.69 -7.42 23.51
N ALA A 7 -65.20 -6.64 22.55
CA ALA A 7 -64.96 -7.10 21.18
C ALA A 7 -63.73 -6.37 20.64
N GLY A 8 -62.65 -7.12 20.42
CA GLY A 8 -61.42 -6.61 19.84
C GLY A 8 -61.54 -6.45 18.33
N VAL A 9 -60.90 -5.41 17.81
CA VAL A 9 -60.41 -5.37 16.43
C VAL A 9 -58.97 -4.91 16.49
N VAL A 10 -58.08 -5.84 16.14
CA VAL A 10 -56.65 -5.63 15.94
C VAL A 10 -56.49 -4.79 14.68
N LEU A 11 -56.07 -3.53 14.83
CA LEU A 11 -55.53 -2.75 13.71
C LEU A 11 -54.08 -3.21 13.50
N GLY A 12 -53.86 -3.99 12.44
CA GLY A 12 -52.52 -4.34 12.00
C GLY A 12 -51.78 -3.11 11.50
N LEU A 13 -50.76 -2.68 12.23
CA LEU A 13 -49.75 -1.73 11.76
C LEU A 13 -48.66 -2.51 11.00
N VAL A 14 -48.76 -2.46 9.67
CA VAL A 14 -47.70 -2.86 8.74
C VAL A 14 -46.77 -1.67 8.49
N ALA A 15 -45.48 -1.99 8.31
CA ALA A 15 -44.38 -1.17 7.82
C ALA A 15 -43.69 -0.22 8.82
N GLY A 16 -42.59 -0.72 9.42
CA GLY A 16 -41.50 0.14 9.87
C GLY A 16 -40.81 0.74 8.63
N GLY A 17 -41.14 1.99 8.31
CA GLY A 17 -40.39 2.80 7.35
C GLY A 17 -38.96 3.10 7.84
N PRO A 18 -38.03 3.47 6.95
CA PRO A 18 -36.69 3.89 7.36
C PRO A 18 -36.77 5.15 8.21
N ALA A 19 -35.92 5.24 9.23
CA ALA A 19 -35.76 6.43 10.08
C ALA A 19 -35.62 7.69 9.22
N GLU A 20 -36.30 8.78 9.63
CA GLU A 20 -36.30 10.06 8.93
C GLU A 20 -34.85 10.52 8.64
N ALA A 21 -34.54 10.68 7.35
CA ALA A 21 -33.23 11.11 6.90
C ALA A 21 -32.99 12.57 7.30
N SER A 22 -31.88 12.82 8.00
CA SER A 22 -31.39 14.17 8.31
C SER A 22 -31.06 14.96 7.02
N ALA A 23 -31.30 16.28 7.04
CA ALA A 23 -30.95 17.19 5.95
C ALA A 23 -29.43 17.26 5.65
N GLY A 24 -28.59 16.86 6.63
CA GLY A 24 -27.16 16.66 6.45
C GLY A 24 -26.76 15.19 6.64
N ALA A 25 -25.88 14.68 5.77
CA ALA A 25 -25.26 13.37 5.94
C ALA A 25 -24.31 13.39 7.15
N PRO A 26 -24.57 12.64 8.23
CA PRO A 26 -23.68 12.64 9.38
C PRO A 26 -22.38 11.92 9.02
N LEU A 27 -21.24 12.58 9.23
CA LEU A 27 -19.93 11.97 9.08
C LEU A 27 -19.75 10.91 10.18
N ARG A 28 -19.52 9.66 9.78
CA ARG A 28 -19.27 8.53 10.68
C ARG A 28 -17.77 8.24 10.83
N MET A 29 -16.99 8.54 9.80
CA MET A 29 -15.52 8.40 9.80
C MET A 29 -14.91 9.27 8.69
N ALA A 30 -13.87 10.03 8.99
CA ALA A 30 -13.14 10.80 7.99
C ALA A 30 -12.41 9.88 7.00
N GLY A 31 -12.29 10.29 5.73
CA GLY A 31 -11.57 9.50 4.72
C GLY A 31 -10.09 9.29 5.07
N ALA A 32 -9.46 10.28 5.68
CA ALA A 32 -8.08 10.19 6.15
C ALA A 32 -7.89 9.21 7.33
N ALA A 33 -8.96 8.75 7.98
CA ALA A 33 -8.89 7.89 9.16
C ALA A 33 -8.84 6.37 8.84
N TRP A 34 -8.90 6.00 7.56
CA TRP A 34 -8.83 4.61 7.10
C TRP A 34 -8.09 4.50 5.77
N PHE A 35 -7.72 3.27 5.41
CA PHE A 35 -6.97 2.99 4.17
C PHE A 35 -5.66 3.80 4.07
N ALA A 36 -4.93 3.89 5.19
CA ALA A 36 -3.72 4.69 5.37
C ALA A 36 -3.83 6.13 4.86
N GLY A 37 -4.93 6.82 5.19
CA GLY A 37 -5.15 8.20 4.77
C GLY A 37 -5.72 8.37 3.36
N GLY A 38 -5.76 7.30 2.57
CA GLY A 38 -6.25 7.30 1.19
C GLY A 38 -7.73 6.93 1.04
N GLY A 39 -8.47 6.80 2.14
CA GLY A 39 -9.88 6.45 2.15
C GLY A 39 -10.80 7.59 1.70
N VAL A 40 -12.10 7.30 1.68
CA VAL A 40 -13.16 8.29 1.43
C VAL A 40 -14.06 8.43 2.67
N PRO A 41 -14.67 9.58 2.97
CA PRO A 41 -15.55 9.75 4.12
C PRO A 41 -16.65 8.70 4.18
N ILE A 42 -16.87 8.13 5.37
CA ILE A 42 -18.00 7.22 5.65
C ILE A 42 -19.13 8.03 6.25
N CYS A 43 -20.30 7.94 5.66
CA CYS A 43 -21.43 8.81 5.97
C CYS A 43 -22.66 7.98 6.37
N GLY A 44 -23.50 8.54 7.23
CA GLY A 44 -24.80 7.95 7.50
C GLY A 44 -25.74 8.11 6.30
N SER A 45 -26.55 7.08 6.07
CA SER A 45 -27.62 7.09 5.07
C SER A 45 -28.46 8.36 5.20
N SER A 46 -28.55 9.14 4.13
CA SER A 46 -29.30 10.38 4.11
C SER A 46 -29.63 10.82 2.68
N THR A 47 -30.54 11.77 2.53
CA THR A 47 -30.86 12.40 1.24
C THR A 47 -29.92 13.57 0.88
N ALA A 48 -28.92 13.86 1.72
CA ALA A 48 -27.99 14.95 1.48
C ALA A 48 -27.09 14.67 0.27
N ARG A 49 -26.91 15.68 -0.58
CA ARG A 49 -26.08 15.57 -1.80
C ARG A 49 -24.58 15.48 -1.50
N THR A 50 -24.17 15.95 -0.32
CA THR A 50 -22.77 16.03 0.09
C THR A 50 -22.57 15.55 1.52
N CYS A 51 -21.38 15.02 1.80
CA CYS A 51 -20.93 14.64 3.14
C CYS A 51 -19.43 14.96 3.26
N ALA A 52 -19.04 15.69 4.30
CA ALA A 52 -17.66 16.13 4.51
C ALA A 52 -17.02 16.75 3.24
N GLY A 53 -17.77 17.60 2.54
CA GLY A 53 -17.33 18.28 1.32
C GLY A 53 -17.27 17.41 0.06
N GLN A 54 -17.57 16.10 0.14
CA GLN A 54 -17.61 15.22 -1.03
C GLN A 54 -19.04 15.04 -1.53
N PRO A 55 -19.28 15.10 -2.86
CA PRO A 55 -20.57 14.71 -3.45
C PRO A 55 -20.73 13.20 -3.41
N HIS A 56 -21.98 12.73 -3.31
CA HIS A 56 -22.26 11.31 -3.55
C HIS A 56 -22.02 10.97 -5.03
N VAL A 57 -21.81 9.68 -5.30
CA VAL A 57 -21.61 9.23 -6.69
C VAL A 57 -22.87 8.69 -7.36
N GLY A 58 -23.98 8.73 -6.63
CA GLY A 58 -25.30 8.35 -7.14
C GLY A 58 -25.48 6.84 -7.29
N GLY A 59 -26.60 6.45 -7.89
CA GLY A 59 -26.96 5.05 -8.12
C GLY A 59 -27.70 4.40 -6.93
N VAL A 60 -28.48 3.37 -7.29
CA VAL A 60 -29.20 2.41 -6.43
C VAL A 60 -30.32 2.96 -5.54
N SER A 61 -30.32 4.24 -5.15
CA SER A 61 -31.39 4.82 -4.31
C SER A 61 -31.43 6.35 -4.39
N SER A 62 -32.59 6.94 -4.08
CA SER A 62 -32.72 8.37 -3.74
C SER A 62 -32.26 8.70 -2.31
N ASN A 63 -32.08 7.67 -1.47
CA ASN A 63 -31.39 7.76 -0.19
C ASN A 63 -29.90 7.50 -0.43
N TRP A 64 -29.11 8.57 -0.46
CA TRP A 64 -27.67 8.52 -0.73
C TRP A 64 -26.90 7.90 0.44
N TRP A 65 -25.60 7.69 0.24
CA TRP A 65 -24.70 7.12 1.27
C TRP A 65 -25.03 5.68 1.67
N GLN A 66 -25.41 4.85 0.70
CA GLN A 66 -25.60 3.41 0.89
C GLN A 66 -24.27 2.64 0.79
N CYS A 67 -24.30 1.34 1.09
CA CYS A 67 -23.12 0.47 0.98
C CYS A 67 -22.53 0.43 -0.44
N VAL A 68 -23.37 0.35 -1.47
CA VAL A 68 -22.91 0.40 -2.88
C VAL A 68 -22.33 1.76 -3.24
N GLU A 69 -22.90 2.85 -2.71
CA GLU A 69 -22.39 4.21 -2.93
C GLU A 69 -20.96 4.35 -2.43
N LEU A 70 -20.66 3.84 -1.22
CA LEU A 70 -19.30 3.83 -0.68
C LEU A 70 -18.34 3.12 -1.63
N ALA A 71 -18.71 1.92 -2.07
CA ALA A 71 -17.87 1.11 -2.95
C ALA A 71 -17.57 1.82 -4.28
N GLN A 72 -18.58 2.39 -4.92
CA GLN A 72 -18.42 3.16 -6.15
C GLN A 72 -17.53 4.40 -5.94
N ARG A 73 -17.78 5.16 -4.87
CA ARG A 73 -17.03 6.38 -4.57
C ARG A 73 -15.58 6.10 -4.27
N PHE A 74 -15.33 5.06 -3.47
CA PHE A 74 -13.98 4.60 -3.20
C PHE A 74 -13.27 4.15 -4.48
N TYR A 75 -13.89 3.28 -5.30
CA TYR A 75 -13.28 2.78 -6.53
C TYR A 75 -13.03 3.88 -7.56
N GLN A 76 -13.91 4.89 -7.66
CA GLN A 76 -13.69 6.05 -8.52
C GLN A 76 -12.55 6.94 -8.01
N ARG A 77 -12.47 7.18 -6.70
CA ARG A 77 -11.36 7.94 -6.10
C ARG A 77 -10.01 7.28 -6.37
N ARG A 78 -9.97 5.94 -6.41
CA ARG A 78 -8.77 5.15 -6.73
C ARG A 78 -8.48 5.03 -8.22
N GLY A 79 -9.39 5.46 -9.10
CA GLY A 79 -9.28 5.23 -10.54
C GLY A 79 -9.53 3.77 -10.95
N TRP A 80 -9.99 2.92 -10.04
CA TRP A 80 -10.18 1.48 -10.26
C TRP A 80 -11.47 1.11 -10.99
N HIS A 81 -12.41 2.05 -11.09
CA HIS A 81 -13.60 1.94 -11.91
C HIS A 81 -14.08 3.34 -12.32
N LYS A 82 -14.57 3.50 -13.54
CA LYS A 82 -15.12 4.77 -14.04
C LYS A 82 -16.64 4.78 -13.92
N GLY A 83 -17.18 5.81 -13.29
CA GLY A 83 -18.63 5.98 -13.13
C GLY A 83 -19.29 4.91 -12.24
N VAL A 84 -20.62 4.95 -12.21
CA VAL A 84 -21.45 4.03 -11.41
C VAL A 84 -21.30 2.59 -11.89
N PHE A 85 -21.53 1.63 -10.99
CA PHE A 85 -21.51 0.21 -11.35
C PHE A 85 -22.75 -0.13 -12.17
N ALA A 86 -22.59 -0.13 -13.50
CA ALA A 86 -23.69 -0.32 -14.44
C ALA A 86 -24.46 -1.63 -14.16
N GLY A 87 -25.79 -1.51 -14.04
CA GLY A 87 -26.67 -2.65 -13.76
C GLY A 87 -26.68 -3.12 -12.30
N VAL A 88 -25.90 -2.51 -11.40
CA VAL A 88 -25.97 -2.82 -9.96
C VAL A 88 -27.15 -2.06 -9.35
N GLY A 89 -28.21 -2.81 -9.04
CA GLY A 89 -29.45 -2.31 -8.42
C GLY A 89 -29.60 -2.69 -6.95
N VAL A 90 -28.74 -3.59 -6.45
CA VAL A 90 -28.60 -3.98 -5.04
C VAL A 90 -27.16 -4.45 -4.81
N ALA A 91 -26.70 -4.53 -3.56
CA ALA A 91 -25.31 -4.86 -3.25
C ALA A 91 -24.88 -6.24 -3.76
N SER A 92 -25.76 -7.25 -3.69
CA SER A 92 -25.47 -8.60 -4.23
C SER A 92 -25.19 -8.61 -5.73
N HIS A 93 -25.72 -7.65 -6.50
CA HIS A 93 -25.44 -7.55 -7.94
C HIS A 93 -23.97 -7.23 -8.24
N ILE A 94 -23.21 -6.66 -7.29
CA ILE A 94 -21.77 -6.41 -7.48
C ILE A 94 -21.05 -7.73 -7.78
N PHE A 95 -21.41 -8.80 -7.05
CA PHE A 95 -20.81 -10.12 -7.27
C PHE A 95 -21.29 -10.75 -8.58
N THR A 96 -22.61 -10.78 -8.81
CA THR A 96 -23.17 -11.44 -10.00
C THR A 96 -22.88 -10.70 -11.30
N LYS A 97 -22.57 -9.40 -11.25
CA LYS A 97 -22.23 -8.57 -12.41
C LYS A 97 -20.76 -8.18 -12.47
N ALA A 98 -19.90 -8.72 -11.59
CA ALA A 98 -18.48 -8.37 -11.52
C ALA A 98 -17.80 -8.41 -12.90
N SER A 99 -17.98 -9.49 -13.65
CA SER A 99 -17.39 -9.63 -14.99
C SER A 99 -17.87 -8.57 -15.98
N ALA A 100 -19.15 -8.18 -15.92
CA ALA A 100 -19.70 -7.09 -16.76
C ALA A 100 -19.14 -5.71 -16.36
N LEU A 101 -18.75 -5.55 -15.10
CA LEU A 101 -18.02 -4.39 -14.58
C LEU A 101 -16.51 -4.46 -14.84
N ARG A 102 -16.03 -5.48 -15.57
CA ARG A 102 -14.61 -5.78 -15.79
C ARG A 102 -13.83 -5.98 -14.48
N MET A 103 -14.48 -6.59 -13.50
CA MET A 103 -13.91 -6.96 -12.21
C MET A 103 -13.84 -8.49 -12.08
N ALA A 104 -12.93 -8.97 -11.24
CA ALA A 104 -12.71 -10.38 -10.99
C ALA A 104 -13.43 -10.84 -9.71
N PRO A 105 -14.47 -11.68 -9.80
CA PRO A 105 -15.10 -12.29 -8.64
C PRO A 105 -14.37 -13.57 -8.19
N GLN A 106 -14.28 -13.77 -6.88
CA GLN A 106 -13.84 -15.01 -6.24
C GLN A 106 -14.96 -15.50 -5.31
N PRO A 107 -15.60 -16.64 -5.59
CA PRO A 107 -16.70 -17.13 -4.76
C PRO A 107 -16.20 -17.59 -3.38
N ASN A 108 -17.01 -17.39 -2.35
CA ASN A 108 -16.68 -17.84 -1.01
C ASN A 108 -16.50 -19.38 -0.97
N GLY A 109 -15.43 -19.86 -0.33
CA GLY A 109 -14.99 -21.25 -0.37
C GLY A 109 -13.96 -21.54 -1.48
N ALA A 110 -13.75 -20.62 -2.41
CA ALA A 110 -12.68 -20.68 -3.42
C ALA A 110 -11.88 -19.37 -3.47
N ILE A 111 -11.88 -18.58 -2.39
CA ILE A 111 -11.09 -17.36 -2.29
C ILE A 111 -9.62 -17.76 -2.17
N THR A 112 -8.81 -17.41 -3.17
CA THR A 112 -7.38 -17.72 -3.19
C THR A 112 -6.56 -16.62 -2.52
N ASP A 113 -7.04 -15.39 -2.59
CA ASP A 113 -6.36 -14.22 -2.06
C ASP A 113 -7.33 -13.07 -1.77
N ILE A 114 -7.02 -12.28 -0.75
CA ILE A 114 -7.72 -11.04 -0.43
C ILE A 114 -6.66 -9.97 -0.27
N VAL A 115 -6.93 -8.78 -0.80
CA VAL A 115 -6.06 -7.62 -0.65
C VAL A 115 -6.89 -6.43 -0.18
N PRO A 116 -6.34 -5.54 0.65
CA PRO A 116 -7.04 -4.31 0.97
C PRO A 116 -7.43 -3.51 -0.29
N GLY A 117 -8.65 -2.96 -0.24
CA GLY A 117 -9.35 -2.37 -1.37
C GLY A 117 -10.36 -3.31 -2.04
N ASP A 118 -10.25 -4.62 -1.83
CA ASP A 118 -11.24 -5.58 -2.33
C ASP A 118 -12.63 -5.31 -1.77
N MET A 119 -13.66 -5.57 -2.58
CA MET A 119 -15.05 -5.58 -2.14
C MET A 119 -15.43 -6.96 -1.63
N ILE A 120 -15.92 -7.04 -0.39
CA ILE A 120 -16.58 -8.26 0.10
C ILE A 120 -18.07 -8.07 -0.06
N VAL A 121 -18.68 -8.94 -0.86
CA VAL A 121 -20.11 -8.92 -1.16
C VAL A 121 -20.81 -9.99 -0.34
N MET A 122 -21.88 -9.59 0.34
CA MET A 122 -22.71 -10.47 1.15
C MET A 122 -24.14 -10.53 0.61
N ASN A 123 -24.71 -11.72 0.63
CA ASN A 123 -26.09 -12.00 0.30
C ASN A 123 -26.96 -12.00 1.55
N ARG A 124 -28.24 -11.67 1.35
CA ARG A 124 -29.31 -11.90 2.33
C ARG A 124 -30.57 -12.32 1.58
N THR A 125 -31.12 -13.46 1.95
CA THR A 125 -32.28 -14.05 1.27
C THR A 125 -33.44 -13.05 1.18
N GLY A 126 -33.93 -12.82 -0.05
CA GLY A 126 -35.02 -11.89 -0.32
C GLY A 126 -34.68 -10.39 -0.14
N GLN A 127 -33.41 -10.02 0.02
CA GLN A 127 -32.99 -8.64 0.27
C GLN A 127 -31.77 -8.21 -0.57
N ALA A 128 -31.42 -6.93 -0.48
CA ALA A 128 -30.37 -6.31 -1.28
C ALA A 128 -28.94 -6.84 -1.02
N GLY A 129 -28.70 -7.54 0.09
CA GLY A 129 -27.36 -7.90 0.54
C GLY A 129 -26.60 -6.71 1.14
N HIS A 130 -25.27 -6.79 1.19
CA HIS A 130 -24.39 -5.72 1.66
C HIS A 130 -23.01 -5.81 1.01
N VAL A 131 -22.29 -4.69 0.95
CA VAL A 131 -20.90 -4.64 0.47
C VAL A 131 -20.05 -3.82 1.42
N VAL A 132 -18.84 -4.30 1.69
CA VAL A 132 -17.81 -3.62 2.50
C VAL A 132 -16.48 -3.63 1.75
N ILE A 133 -15.59 -2.70 2.09
CA ILE A 133 -14.23 -2.60 1.51
C ILE A 133 -13.22 -3.14 2.51
N VAL A 134 -12.29 -3.98 2.06
CA VAL A 134 -11.18 -4.46 2.89
C VAL A 134 -10.25 -3.30 3.22
N GLU A 135 -10.05 -3.01 4.51
CA GLU A 135 -9.13 -1.97 5.02
C GLU A 135 -7.75 -2.55 5.29
N SER A 136 -7.68 -3.73 5.92
CA SER A 136 -6.41 -4.38 6.27
C SER A 136 -6.58 -5.88 6.45
N ILE A 137 -5.47 -6.61 6.37
CA ILE A 137 -5.43 -8.05 6.62
C ILE A 137 -4.25 -8.35 7.54
N ALA A 138 -4.48 -9.10 8.60
CA ALA A 138 -3.47 -9.51 9.56
C ALA A 138 -3.43 -11.04 9.70
N PRO A 139 -2.26 -11.69 9.66
CA PRO A 139 -2.15 -13.11 9.98
C PRO A 139 -2.41 -13.34 11.46
N ASN A 140 -3.12 -14.43 11.76
CA ASN A 140 -3.34 -14.90 13.13
C ASN A 140 -2.37 -16.04 13.46
N ARG A 141 -2.10 -16.24 14.75
CA ARG A 141 -1.19 -17.31 15.22
C ARG A 141 -1.66 -18.73 14.87
N ASP A 142 -2.96 -18.89 14.65
CA ASP A 142 -3.61 -20.15 14.31
C ASP A 142 -3.63 -20.45 12.80
N GLY A 143 -2.91 -19.67 11.99
CA GLY A 143 -2.81 -19.83 10.54
C GLY A 143 -3.97 -19.23 9.75
N THR A 144 -5.01 -18.72 10.41
CA THR A 144 -6.07 -17.95 9.75
C THR A 144 -5.66 -16.48 9.55
N ARG A 145 -6.52 -15.68 8.91
CA ARG A 145 -6.30 -14.26 8.72
C ARG A 145 -7.49 -13.45 9.23
N SER A 146 -7.19 -12.37 9.94
CA SER A 146 -8.17 -11.35 10.32
C SER A 146 -8.27 -10.34 9.18
N VAL A 147 -9.47 -10.12 8.66
CA VAL A 147 -9.77 -9.17 7.59
C VAL A 147 -10.58 -8.04 8.20
N MET A 148 -9.99 -6.84 8.30
CA MET A 148 -10.72 -5.66 8.72
C MET A 148 -11.40 -5.04 7.52
N THR A 149 -12.68 -4.73 7.63
CA THR A 149 -13.44 -4.10 6.55
C THR A 149 -14.11 -2.81 7.01
N VAL A 150 -14.31 -1.88 6.09
CA VAL A 150 -15.03 -0.63 6.29
C VAL A 150 -16.32 -0.64 5.47
N GLY A 151 -17.43 -0.34 6.14
CA GLY A 151 -18.77 -0.34 5.56
C GLY A 151 -19.52 0.96 5.79
N GLN A 152 -20.45 1.25 4.88
CA GLN A 152 -21.41 2.35 4.97
C GLN A 152 -22.83 1.75 4.96
N ASN A 153 -23.80 2.43 5.56
CA ASN A 153 -25.15 1.89 5.81
C ASN A 153 -25.13 0.59 6.65
N SER A 154 -24.25 0.58 7.66
CA SER A 154 -24.13 -0.45 8.69
C SER A 154 -24.11 0.22 10.07
N LYS A 155 -24.56 -0.50 11.10
CA LYS A 155 -24.53 0.01 12.49
C LYS A 155 -23.09 0.33 12.93
N VAL A 156 -22.14 -0.51 12.52
CA VAL A 156 -20.71 -0.39 12.82
C VAL A 156 -19.94 -0.11 11.53
N VAL A 157 -19.00 0.84 11.58
CA VAL A 157 -18.19 1.21 10.40
C VAL A 157 -17.12 0.17 10.10
N ARG A 158 -16.38 -0.27 11.13
CA ARG A 158 -15.34 -1.31 11.01
C ARG A 158 -15.89 -2.67 11.38
N ASN A 159 -15.87 -3.60 10.44
CA ASN A 159 -16.45 -4.93 10.60
C ASN A 159 -15.33 -5.98 10.46
N PRO A 160 -14.85 -6.56 11.57
CA PRO A 160 -13.85 -7.62 11.52
C PRO A 160 -14.47 -8.90 10.95
N MET A 161 -13.72 -9.56 10.08
CA MET A 161 -14.06 -10.84 9.48
C MET A 161 -12.87 -11.79 9.62
N ARG A 162 -13.13 -13.09 9.52
CA ARG A 162 -12.10 -14.11 9.61
C ARG A 162 -12.05 -14.93 8.34
N TRP A 163 -10.85 -15.10 7.80
CA TRP A 163 -10.59 -15.81 6.55
C TRP A 163 -9.74 -17.04 6.81
N HIS A 164 -10.21 -18.19 6.34
CA HIS A 164 -9.57 -19.49 6.56
C HIS A 164 -9.98 -20.47 5.46
N GLY A 165 -9.01 -21.23 4.91
CA GLY A 165 -9.31 -22.29 3.93
C GLY A 165 -10.13 -21.84 2.71
N GLY A 166 -9.94 -20.60 2.25
CA GLY A 166 -10.73 -20.01 1.14
C GLY A 166 -12.15 -19.56 1.51
N VAL A 167 -12.54 -19.70 2.79
CA VAL A 167 -13.83 -19.28 3.34
C VAL A 167 -13.66 -18.04 4.20
N LEU A 168 -14.49 -17.03 3.93
CA LEU A 168 -14.61 -15.83 4.74
C LEU A 168 -15.90 -15.86 5.55
N ASP A 169 -15.79 -15.68 6.86
CA ASP A 169 -16.92 -15.69 7.78
C ASP A 169 -17.70 -14.37 7.70
N SER A 170 -19.03 -14.46 7.63
CA SER A 170 -19.91 -13.28 7.70
C SER A 170 -19.92 -12.71 9.13
N PHE A 171 -19.82 -11.39 9.25
CA PHE A 171 -19.97 -10.71 10.55
C PHE A 171 -21.44 -10.56 11.00
N TRP A 172 -22.41 -10.87 10.13
CA TRP A 172 -23.83 -10.98 10.50
C TRP A 172 -24.35 -12.39 10.24
N ALA A 173 -24.94 -13.01 11.26
CA ALA A 173 -25.51 -14.35 11.17
C ALA A 173 -26.66 -14.49 10.13
N SER A 174 -27.34 -13.39 9.80
CA SER A 174 -28.41 -13.36 8.79
C SER A 174 -27.94 -13.14 7.35
N TYR A 175 -26.62 -13.06 7.15
CA TYR A 175 -25.99 -12.84 5.86
C TYR A 175 -25.02 -13.99 5.56
N SER A 176 -24.86 -14.30 4.27
CA SER A 176 -23.79 -15.17 3.78
C SER A 176 -22.84 -14.37 2.90
N VAL A 177 -21.55 -14.67 2.96
CA VAL A 177 -20.58 -14.07 2.04
C VAL A 177 -20.76 -14.71 0.67
N ALA A 178 -21.07 -13.89 -0.34
CA ALA A 178 -21.11 -14.33 -1.74
C ALA A 178 -19.68 -14.59 -2.24
N GLY A 179 -18.78 -13.67 -1.92
CA GLY A 179 -17.38 -13.75 -2.29
C GLY A 179 -16.70 -12.39 -2.28
N VAL A 180 -15.50 -12.37 -2.84
CA VAL A 180 -14.65 -11.19 -2.99
C VAL A 180 -14.71 -10.71 -4.44
N VAL A 181 -14.77 -9.40 -4.66
CA VAL A 181 -14.72 -8.79 -6.00
C VAL A 181 -13.58 -7.78 -6.04
N ARG A 182 -12.72 -7.91 -7.05
CA ARG A 182 -11.53 -7.08 -7.23
C ARG A 182 -11.54 -6.38 -8.58
N SER A 183 -11.20 -5.09 -8.60
CA SER A 183 -10.80 -4.43 -9.85
C SER A 183 -9.41 -4.91 -10.28
N PRO A 184 -9.14 -5.25 -11.55
CA PRO A 184 -7.79 -5.58 -12.01
C PRO A 184 -6.75 -4.49 -11.73
N ALA A 185 -7.18 -3.22 -11.62
CA ALA A 185 -6.31 -2.10 -11.24
C ALA A 185 -5.99 -2.08 -9.74
N ASN A 186 -6.75 -2.79 -8.91
CA ASN A 186 -6.38 -3.06 -7.53
C ASN A 186 -5.38 -4.23 -7.52
N ILE A 187 -4.12 -3.93 -7.81
CA ILE A 187 -3.02 -4.90 -7.88
C ILE A 187 -2.58 -5.43 -6.52
N GLY A 188 -3.38 -5.22 -5.48
CA GLY A 188 -3.25 -5.95 -4.23
C GLY A 188 -1.94 -5.74 -3.51
N ILE A 189 -1.32 -4.58 -3.73
CA ILE A 189 -0.09 -4.20 -3.04
C ILE A 189 -0.33 -3.99 -1.55
N LEU A 190 -1.48 -4.40 -1.02
CA LEU A 190 -1.83 -4.37 0.37
C LEU A 190 -1.81 -5.78 1.01
N SER A 191 -1.54 -6.86 0.26
CA SER A 191 -1.54 -8.24 0.79
C SER A 191 -0.16 -8.88 0.86
N TYR A 192 0.23 -9.21 2.09
CA TYR A 192 1.27 -10.18 2.36
C TYR A 192 0.77 -11.58 1.92
N GLY A 193 1.18 -11.99 0.72
CA GLY A 193 1.16 -13.39 0.28
C GLY A 193 -0.08 -13.85 -0.51
N GLY A 194 -0.26 -13.31 -1.73
CA GLY A 194 -1.19 -13.87 -2.72
C GLY A 194 -1.19 -13.07 -4.03
N GLY A 195 -0.22 -13.33 -4.91
CA GLY A 195 -0.26 -12.89 -6.31
C GLY A 195 0.17 -11.45 -6.63
N ALA A 196 0.86 -10.75 -5.71
CA ALA A 196 1.76 -9.67 -6.12
C ALA A 196 3.03 -10.30 -6.72
N PRO A 197 3.77 -9.59 -7.61
CA PRO A 197 5.12 -10.01 -7.98
C PRO A 197 5.88 -10.46 -6.75
N THR A 198 6.65 -11.55 -6.86
CA THR A 198 7.40 -12.06 -5.70
C THR A 198 8.24 -10.91 -5.13
N TYR A 199 8.53 -10.92 -3.83
CA TYR A 199 9.36 -9.85 -3.25
C TYR A 199 10.71 -9.73 -4.00
N GLU A 200 11.22 -10.80 -4.60
CA GLU A 200 12.38 -10.81 -5.51
C GLU A 200 12.16 -10.03 -6.81
N GLU A 201 10.91 -9.92 -7.28
CA GLU A 201 10.53 -9.09 -8.43
C GLU A 201 10.25 -7.62 -8.04
N LEU A 202 9.95 -7.32 -6.78
CA LEU A 202 9.69 -5.95 -6.31
C LEU A 202 10.91 -5.24 -5.72
N VAL A 203 11.87 -6.01 -5.21
CA VAL A 203 13.05 -5.48 -4.56
C VAL A 203 14.16 -5.43 -5.55
N ASN A 204 14.65 -4.23 -5.68
CA ASN A 204 15.79 -3.91 -6.48
C ASN A 204 17.03 -4.45 -5.79
N GLY A 205 17.89 -5.08 -6.57
CA GLY A 205 19.10 -5.67 -6.03
C GLY A 205 20.18 -4.63 -5.90
N GLY A 206 20.31 -3.94 -4.78
CA GLY A 206 21.51 -3.13 -4.48
C GLY A 206 21.47 -1.66 -4.94
N GLY A 207 20.60 -1.30 -5.88
CA GLY A 207 20.18 0.10 -6.05
C GLY A 207 21.25 1.09 -6.52
N ILE A 208 20.95 2.38 -6.41
CA ILE A 208 21.84 3.50 -6.73
C ILE A 208 21.84 4.55 -5.63
N HIS A 209 23.02 4.91 -5.14
CA HIS A 209 23.18 5.78 -3.97
C HIS A 209 24.27 6.83 -4.17
N PRO A 210 24.17 8.03 -3.59
CA PRO A 210 25.26 9.00 -3.63
C PRO A 210 26.42 8.52 -2.74
N ILE A 211 27.65 8.65 -3.24
CA ILE A 211 28.87 8.40 -2.48
C ILE A 211 29.90 9.50 -2.75
N GLY A 212 30.04 10.43 -1.80
CA GLY A 212 30.80 11.66 -2.04
C GLY A 212 30.23 12.43 -3.24
N THR A 213 31.04 12.63 -4.28
CA THR A 213 30.61 13.29 -5.53
C THR A 213 30.22 12.32 -6.65
N ALA A 214 30.21 11.02 -6.38
CA ALA A 214 29.90 9.97 -7.34
C ALA A 214 28.59 9.25 -6.99
N LEU A 215 28.17 8.34 -7.87
CA LEU A 215 27.09 7.39 -7.60
C LEU A 215 27.70 6.00 -7.38
N LEU A 216 27.16 5.29 -6.40
CA LEU A 216 27.39 3.89 -6.11
C LEU A 216 26.20 3.11 -6.64
N SER A 217 26.40 2.23 -7.61
CA SER A 217 25.37 1.29 -8.06
C SER A 217 25.75 -0.12 -7.63
N VAL A 218 24.82 -0.89 -7.07
CA VAL A 218 25.11 -2.26 -6.60
C VAL A 218 24.14 -3.24 -7.21
N THR A 219 24.56 -4.48 -7.43
CA THR A 219 23.70 -5.57 -7.89
C THR A 219 23.28 -6.50 -6.75
N SER A 220 22.26 -7.32 -6.99
CA SER A 220 21.79 -8.38 -6.10
C SER A 220 22.85 -9.42 -5.73
N THR A 221 23.93 -9.53 -6.49
CA THR A 221 25.08 -10.40 -6.20
C THR A 221 26.17 -9.70 -5.38
N GLY A 222 26.03 -8.40 -5.12
CA GLY A 222 26.97 -7.58 -4.38
C GLY A 222 28.12 -7.02 -5.22
N GLN A 223 27.98 -6.98 -6.55
CA GLN A 223 28.90 -6.20 -7.38
C GLN A 223 28.58 -4.72 -7.25
N ALA A 224 29.56 -3.93 -6.84
CA ALA A 224 29.45 -2.48 -6.70
C ALA A 224 30.17 -1.78 -7.86
N PHE A 225 29.59 -0.70 -8.36
CA PHE A 225 30.06 0.09 -9.49
C PHE A 225 30.00 1.57 -9.16
N GLY A 226 30.93 2.34 -9.72
CA GLY A 226 31.04 3.77 -9.42
C GLY A 226 31.73 4.05 -8.08
N GLY A 227 32.28 5.25 -7.94
CA GLY A 227 33.16 5.64 -6.82
C GLY A 227 34.54 4.95 -6.81
N PRO A 228 35.50 5.42 -5.98
CA PRO A 228 36.89 4.92 -5.94
C PRO A 228 37.12 3.68 -5.04
N LEU A 229 36.09 2.88 -4.72
CA LEU A 229 36.10 1.96 -3.57
C LEU A 229 36.11 0.46 -3.96
N PRO A 230 36.61 -0.44 -3.09
CA PRO A 230 36.88 -1.83 -3.46
C PRO A 230 35.63 -2.64 -3.87
N HIS A 231 35.65 -3.14 -5.11
CA HIS A 231 34.49 -3.74 -5.79
C HIS A 231 34.34 -5.27 -5.65
N ARG A 232 34.87 -5.91 -4.58
CA ARG A 232 34.79 -7.38 -4.49
C ARG A 232 33.45 -7.82 -3.86
N PRO A 233 32.64 -8.63 -4.57
CA PRO A 233 31.41 -9.18 -4.01
C PRO A 233 31.67 -10.02 -2.74
N PRO A 234 30.71 -10.08 -1.79
CA PRO A 234 30.85 -10.93 -0.61
C PRO A 234 31.00 -12.40 -0.97
N THR A 235 31.93 -13.11 -0.33
CA THR A 235 32.19 -14.53 -0.60
C THR A 235 31.27 -15.50 0.17
N SER A 236 30.55 -15.01 1.19
CA SER A 236 29.66 -15.80 2.06
C SER A 236 28.24 -15.21 2.14
N LEU A 237 27.73 -14.76 1.00
CA LEU A 237 26.38 -14.21 0.88
C LEU A 237 25.30 -15.30 1.04
N SER A 238 24.35 -15.05 1.92
CA SER A 238 23.10 -15.77 2.08
C SER A 238 21.94 -14.89 1.61
N GLY A 239 21.12 -15.42 0.70
CA GLY A 239 20.11 -14.63 0.00
C GLY A 239 20.73 -13.75 -1.07
N ARG A 240 20.26 -12.51 -1.18
CA ARG A 240 20.74 -11.52 -2.15
C ARG A 240 21.09 -10.21 -1.45
N ILE A 241 21.91 -9.37 -2.08
CA ILE A 241 22.02 -7.97 -1.69
C ILE A 241 20.71 -7.26 -2.04
N VAL A 242 20.18 -6.51 -1.07
CA VAL A 242 18.94 -5.75 -1.23
C VAL A 242 19.23 -4.26 -1.37
N ASP A 243 20.27 -3.76 -0.73
CA ASP A 243 20.53 -2.33 -0.70
C ASP A 243 21.97 -2.00 -0.25
N ALA A 244 22.39 -0.77 -0.49
CA ALA A 244 23.68 -0.22 -0.11
C ALA A 244 23.52 1.15 0.56
N ALA A 245 24.41 1.48 1.50
CA ALA A 245 24.43 2.82 2.07
C ALA A 245 25.86 3.34 2.23
N ALA A 246 26.12 4.56 1.77
CA ALA A 246 27.44 5.18 1.84
C ALA A 246 27.75 5.71 3.25
N THR A 247 29.01 5.62 3.66
CA THR A 247 29.51 6.32 4.84
C THR A 247 29.50 7.83 4.59
N ARG A 248 29.35 8.63 5.66
CA ARG A 248 29.39 10.10 5.55
C ARG A 248 30.66 10.66 4.95
N THR A 249 31.78 9.96 5.15
CA THR A 249 33.07 10.35 4.60
C THR A 249 33.12 10.16 3.08
N GLY A 250 32.20 9.36 2.51
CA GLY A 250 32.23 8.92 1.12
C GLY A 250 33.33 7.89 0.83
N ASN A 251 34.08 7.45 1.86
CA ASN A 251 35.23 6.55 1.72
C ASN A 251 34.90 5.09 2.02
N GLY A 252 33.62 4.78 2.23
CA GLY A 252 33.15 3.45 2.57
C GLY A 252 31.66 3.32 2.30
N TYR A 253 31.18 2.09 2.35
CA TYR A 253 29.76 1.79 2.25
C TYR A 253 29.44 0.44 2.91
N TRP A 254 28.18 0.22 3.20
CA TRP A 254 27.65 -1.06 3.62
C TRP A 254 26.84 -1.68 2.49
N LEU A 255 26.93 -3.00 2.33
CA LEU A 255 25.92 -3.79 1.63
C LEU A 255 25.10 -4.56 2.65
N ALA A 256 23.79 -4.63 2.45
CA ALA A 256 22.90 -5.46 3.25
C ALA A 256 22.32 -6.60 2.42
N SER A 257 22.32 -7.81 2.98
CA SER A 257 21.60 -8.94 2.39
C SER A 257 20.17 -9.03 2.88
N SER A 258 19.29 -9.68 2.11
CA SER A 258 17.91 -9.98 2.49
C SER A 258 17.79 -10.83 3.76
N THR A 259 18.85 -11.55 4.12
CA THR A 259 18.93 -12.37 5.34
C THR A 259 19.53 -11.61 6.53
N GLY A 260 19.87 -10.33 6.32
CA GLY A 260 20.37 -9.39 7.32
C GLY A 260 21.86 -9.46 7.59
N GLN A 261 22.65 -10.06 6.69
CA GLN A 261 24.11 -9.91 6.72
C GLN A 261 24.48 -8.49 6.28
N ILE A 262 25.47 -7.90 6.95
CA ILE A 262 25.95 -6.55 6.66
C ILE A 262 27.44 -6.66 6.32
N PHE A 263 27.81 -6.18 5.13
CA PHE A 263 29.17 -6.23 4.61
C PHE A 263 29.74 -4.81 4.55
N PRO A 264 30.67 -4.44 5.44
CA PRO A 264 31.34 -3.14 5.40
C PRO A 264 32.47 -3.12 4.35
N TYR A 265 32.61 -2.01 3.65
CA TYR A 265 33.68 -1.72 2.70
C TYR A 265 34.30 -0.36 3.00
N GLY A 266 35.60 -0.22 2.72
CA GLY A 266 36.34 1.02 2.99
C GLY A 266 36.37 1.32 4.49
N ASP A 267 35.92 2.52 4.88
CA ASP A 267 35.88 2.96 6.29
C ASP A 267 34.56 2.65 7.02
N ALA A 268 33.67 1.86 6.41
CA ALA A 268 32.43 1.43 7.01
C ALA A 268 32.67 0.57 8.27
N LYS A 269 31.95 0.87 9.36
CA LYS A 269 32.07 0.13 10.63
C LYS A 269 31.40 -1.24 10.53
N PRO A 270 31.97 -2.31 11.11
CA PRO A 270 31.33 -3.62 11.11
C PRO A 270 30.06 -3.64 11.97
N TYR A 271 29.02 -4.31 11.48
CA TYR A 271 27.79 -4.56 12.20
C TYR A 271 27.47 -6.05 12.23
N PRO A 272 26.87 -6.57 13.33
CA PRO A 272 26.47 -7.96 13.40
C PRO A 272 25.31 -8.25 12.44
N THR A 273 25.24 -9.49 11.95
CA THR A 273 24.08 -9.99 11.21
C THR A 273 22.81 -9.88 12.06
N ILE A 274 21.76 -9.31 11.48
CA ILE A 274 20.43 -9.29 12.09
C ILE A 274 19.57 -10.41 11.50
N LYS A 275 18.78 -11.09 12.33
CA LYS A 275 17.86 -12.13 11.86
C LYS A 275 16.52 -11.51 11.45
N ALA A 276 16.49 -10.88 10.29
CA ALA A 276 15.31 -10.23 9.73
C ALA A 276 15.29 -10.36 8.20
N ASP A 277 14.11 -10.19 7.61
CA ASP A 277 13.92 -10.06 6.18
C ASP A 277 14.18 -8.60 5.78
N VAL A 278 15.46 -8.25 5.64
CA VAL A 278 15.91 -6.87 5.41
C VAL A 278 15.55 -6.43 3.99
N THR A 279 15.10 -5.19 3.88
CA THR A 279 14.67 -4.61 2.60
C THR A 279 15.53 -3.46 2.15
N ALA A 280 15.95 -2.62 3.10
CA ALA A 280 16.67 -1.39 2.80
C ALA A 280 17.50 -0.94 4.00
N ILE A 281 18.53 -0.15 3.72
CA ILE A 281 19.44 0.43 4.68
C ILE A 281 19.71 1.89 4.36
N THR A 282 19.90 2.71 5.39
CA THR A 282 20.24 4.13 5.20
C THR A 282 21.17 4.60 6.30
N THR A 283 21.85 5.73 6.11
CA THR A 283 22.79 6.26 7.10
C THR A 283 22.25 7.49 7.84
N THR A 284 22.49 7.50 9.15
CA THR A 284 22.17 8.61 10.08
C THR A 284 23.44 9.07 10.79
N ASP A 285 23.38 10.18 11.54
CA ASP A 285 24.53 10.69 12.33
C ASP A 285 25.02 9.67 13.35
N GLU A 286 24.13 8.78 13.80
CA GLU A 286 24.42 7.75 14.79
C GLU A 286 24.89 6.43 14.18
N GLY A 287 24.85 6.29 12.85
CA GLY A 287 25.26 5.09 12.11
C GLY A 287 24.19 4.55 11.17
N LEU A 288 24.24 3.24 10.90
CA LEU A 288 23.36 2.57 9.94
C LEU A 288 21.97 2.31 10.53
N LEU A 289 20.91 2.57 9.77
CA LEU A 289 19.57 2.06 10.01
C LEU A 289 19.26 0.95 9.00
N LEU A 290 18.51 -0.06 9.43
CA LEU A 290 18.00 -1.11 8.56
C LEU A 290 16.49 -1.23 8.73
N ALA A 291 15.76 -1.37 7.63
CA ALA A 291 14.35 -1.69 7.64
C ALA A 291 14.13 -3.16 7.22
N ASP A 292 13.16 -3.81 7.85
CA ASP A 292 12.66 -5.11 7.39
C ASP A 292 11.32 -4.98 6.65
N ALA A 293 10.89 -6.07 6.02
CA ALA A 293 9.67 -6.13 5.22
C ALA A 293 8.37 -5.79 5.96
N THR A 294 8.41 -5.79 7.30
CA THR A 294 7.29 -5.45 8.18
C THR A 294 7.36 -4.03 8.73
N GLY A 295 8.39 -3.27 8.37
CA GLY A 295 8.61 -1.87 8.76
C GLY A 295 9.27 -1.73 10.13
N ARG A 296 9.85 -2.79 10.68
CA ARG A 296 10.68 -2.65 11.89
C ARG A 296 12.01 -2.05 11.48
N VAL A 297 12.46 -1.07 12.26
CA VAL A 297 13.74 -0.40 12.07
C VAL A 297 14.72 -0.87 13.13
N PHE A 298 15.89 -1.27 12.67
CA PHE A 298 17.01 -1.74 13.46
C PHE A 298 18.09 -0.66 13.48
N ALA A 299 18.63 -0.39 14.66
CA ALA A 299 19.72 0.55 14.85
C ALA A 299 20.77 -0.04 15.81
N PRO A 300 22.06 0.29 15.65
CA PRO A 300 23.13 -0.23 16.48
C PRO A 300 22.89 0.00 17.97
N GLY A 301 22.98 -1.06 18.76
CA GLY A 301 22.82 -1.00 20.22
C GLY A 301 21.40 -0.69 20.71
N LYS A 302 20.41 -0.55 19.82
CA LYS A 302 19.03 -0.24 20.15
C LYS A 302 18.12 -1.44 19.90
N LYS A 303 17.03 -1.54 20.67
CA LYS A 303 15.97 -2.51 20.38
C LYS A 303 15.26 -2.11 19.08
N PRO A 304 14.84 -3.07 18.24
CA PRO A 304 14.08 -2.76 17.03
C PRO A 304 12.78 -2.04 17.37
N THR A 305 12.32 -1.18 16.46
CA THR A 305 11.02 -0.53 16.59
C THR A 305 9.87 -1.55 16.46
N ARG A 306 8.67 -1.13 16.83
CA ARG A 306 7.45 -1.86 16.46
C ARG A 306 7.14 -1.60 15.00
N SER A 307 6.56 -2.58 14.31
CA SER A 307 5.99 -2.38 12.99
C SER A 307 4.93 -1.27 13.05
N PRO A 308 4.90 -0.35 12.07
CA PRO A 308 3.79 0.59 11.92
C PRO A 308 2.45 -0.14 11.82
N GLU A 309 1.36 0.51 12.23
CA GLU A 309 0.02 -0.02 12.05
C GLU A 309 -0.63 0.60 10.81
N GLY A 310 -1.64 -0.08 10.25
CA GLY A 310 -2.45 0.47 9.15
C GLY A 310 -1.72 0.65 7.81
N TYR A 311 -0.49 0.14 7.69
CA TYR A 311 0.21 0.07 6.42
C TYR A 311 -0.32 -1.10 5.59
N SER A 312 0.13 -1.11 4.36
CA SER A 312 -0.27 -2.06 3.37
C SER A 312 0.88 -2.27 2.39
N GLY A 313 1.07 -3.53 2.01
CA GLY A 313 2.21 -3.94 1.22
C GLY A 313 3.37 -4.35 2.08
N ARG A 314 4.54 -4.41 1.46
CA ARG A 314 5.79 -4.65 2.16
C ARG A 314 6.52 -3.32 2.24
N PHE A 315 7.24 -3.11 3.32
CA PHE A 315 8.23 -2.05 3.34
C PHE A 315 9.33 -2.43 2.35
N VAL A 316 9.67 -1.48 1.48
CA VAL A 316 10.63 -1.67 0.39
C VAL A 316 11.81 -0.73 0.52
N ASP A 317 11.65 0.39 1.24
CA ASP A 317 12.70 1.40 1.33
C ASP A 317 12.68 2.16 2.67
N ILE A 318 13.82 2.74 3.04
CA ILE A 318 14.01 3.62 4.19
C ILE A 318 14.92 4.79 3.83
N GLU A 319 14.50 6.00 4.15
CA GLU A 319 15.32 7.21 3.97
C GLU A 319 15.48 7.97 5.28
N ALA A 320 16.74 8.21 5.65
CA ALA A 320 17.07 9.00 6.83
C ALA A 320 16.94 10.49 6.54
N THR A 321 16.45 11.23 7.54
CA THR A 321 16.40 12.68 7.56
C THR A 321 17.03 13.19 8.85
N LYS A 322 17.27 14.49 8.95
CA LYS A 322 17.71 15.11 10.22
C LYS A 322 16.68 14.98 11.35
N ASP A 323 15.39 14.81 11.02
CA ASP A 323 14.28 14.82 11.97
C ASP A 323 13.69 13.40 12.20
N GLY A 324 14.36 12.35 11.72
CA GLY A 324 13.88 10.98 11.79
C GLY A 324 14.15 10.19 10.52
N TYR A 325 13.24 9.30 10.16
CA TYR A 325 13.30 8.58 8.89
C TYR A 325 11.91 8.44 8.28
N TRP A 326 11.87 8.24 6.96
CA TRP A 326 10.71 7.74 6.24
C TRP A 326 10.88 6.27 5.89
N LEU A 327 9.78 5.54 5.93
CA LEU A 327 9.66 4.18 5.46
C LEU A 327 8.65 4.16 4.31
N LEU A 328 9.01 3.54 3.21
CA LEU A 328 8.14 3.38 2.05
C LEU A 328 7.60 1.96 1.98
N THR A 329 6.30 1.82 1.74
CA THR A 329 5.72 0.56 1.31
C THR A 329 5.63 0.47 -0.21
N SER A 330 5.61 -0.76 -0.75
CA SER A 330 5.34 -0.99 -2.17
C SER A 330 4.00 -0.42 -2.65
N ALA A 331 3.09 -0.11 -1.71
CA ALA A 331 1.80 0.50 -1.98
C ALA A 331 1.85 2.04 -2.04
N GLY A 332 3.05 2.63 -1.99
CA GLY A 332 3.22 4.08 -2.00
C GLY A 332 2.84 4.76 -0.69
N GLN A 333 2.76 4.03 0.42
CA GLN A 333 2.48 4.62 1.73
C GLN A 333 3.79 4.96 2.44
N ILE A 334 3.82 6.15 3.05
CA ILE A 334 4.94 6.64 3.85
C ILE A 334 4.60 6.55 5.33
N HIS A 335 5.49 5.91 6.07
CA HIS A 335 5.49 5.82 7.53
C HIS A 335 6.82 6.34 8.07
N GLY A 336 6.98 6.34 9.39
CA GLY A 336 8.24 6.70 10.04
C GLY A 336 8.08 7.82 11.06
N THR A 337 9.21 8.41 11.46
CA THR A 337 9.26 9.45 12.50
C THR A 337 9.48 10.84 11.95
N ALA A 338 9.95 10.96 10.70
CA ALA A 338 10.13 12.25 10.04
C ALA A 338 8.77 12.87 9.64
N PRO A 339 8.68 14.21 9.45
CA PRO A 339 7.47 14.88 8.99
C PRO A 339 6.92 14.27 7.69
N TRP A 340 5.63 13.94 7.68
CA TRP A 340 4.99 13.27 6.54
C TRP A 340 4.55 14.27 5.45
N HIS A 341 4.77 13.95 4.18
CA HIS A 341 4.48 14.84 3.05
C HIS A 341 3.46 14.29 2.03
N GLY A 342 2.95 13.07 2.21
CA GLY A 342 1.96 12.46 1.32
C GLY A 342 2.20 10.99 1.02
N ASN A 343 1.16 10.31 0.55
CA ASN A 343 1.21 8.95 0.01
C ASN A 343 0.89 8.99 -1.49
N ALA A 344 1.46 8.09 -2.28
CA ALA A 344 0.96 7.85 -3.64
C ALA A 344 -0.35 7.06 -3.57
N THR A 345 -1.44 7.70 -4.02
CA THR A 345 -2.79 7.09 -4.00
C THR A 345 -3.25 6.63 -5.37
N THR A 346 -2.52 6.97 -6.42
CA THR A 346 -2.78 6.59 -7.82
C THR A 346 -1.43 6.40 -8.48
N PHE A 347 -1.16 5.20 -8.96
CA PHE A 347 0.08 4.86 -9.64
C PHE A 347 -0.18 3.65 -10.54
N ASP A 348 0.67 3.46 -11.55
CA ASP A 348 0.43 2.49 -12.61
C ASP A 348 0.93 1.09 -12.26
N ALA A 349 1.90 1.01 -11.35
CA ALA A 349 2.44 -0.26 -10.86
C ALA A 349 2.99 -0.12 -9.43
N ALA A 350 3.43 -1.23 -8.83
CA ALA A 350 4.01 -1.21 -7.49
C ALA A 350 5.18 -0.22 -7.38
N ILE A 351 5.22 0.51 -6.27
CA ILE A 351 6.34 1.38 -5.91
C ILE A 351 7.52 0.50 -5.50
N VAL A 352 8.69 0.82 -6.00
CA VAL A 352 9.92 0.03 -5.80
C VAL A 352 11.02 0.81 -5.09
N ALA A 353 11.00 2.14 -5.12
CA ALA A 353 12.02 2.97 -4.50
C ALA A 353 11.49 4.35 -4.10
N MET A 354 12.17 4.98 -3.15
CA MET A 354 11.99 6.36 -2.73
C MET A 354 13.35 7.05 -2.73
N SER A 355 13.38 8.36 -2.98
CA SER A 355 14.55 9.14 -2.63
C SER A 355 14.17 10.44 -1.93
N ALA A 356 14.85 10.74 -0.84
CA ALA A 356 14.69 12.00 -0.13
C ALA A 356 15.35 13.16 -0.90
N THR A 357 14.68 14.31 -0.92
CA THR A 357 15.30 15.55 -1.40
C THR A 357 16.48 15.95 -0.51
N PRO A 358 17.50 16.65 -1.04
CA PRO A 358 18.62 17.13 -0.23
C PRO A 358 18.22 18.05 0.94
N THR A 359 17.06 18.69 0.86
CA THR A 359 16.51 19.54 1.93
C THR A 359 15.91 18.72 3.08
N GLY A 360 15.60 17.44 2.84
CA GLY A 360 14.87 16.56 3.74
C GLY A 360 13.41 16.98 3.97
N LYS A 361 12.81 17.77 3.07
CA LYS A 361 11.43 18.30 3.20
C LYS A 361 10.46 17.76 2.13
N GLY A 362 10.88 16.71 1.45
CA GLY A 362 10.17 16.11 0.34
C GLY A 362 10.89 14.88 -0.16
N TYR A 363 10.20 14.10 -0.97
CA TYR A 363 10.71 12.86 -1.56
C TYR A 363 10.02 12.59 -2.89
N VAL A 364 10.70 11.81 -3.72
CA VAL A 364 10.14 11.19 -4.93
C VAL A 364 9.92 9.71 -4.69
N LEU A 365 8.81 9.17 -5.20
CA LEU A 365 8.53 7.73 -5.25
C LEU A 365 8.60 7.25 -6.69
N LEU A 366 9.10 6.04 -6.89
CA LEU A 366 9.29 5.44 -8.21
C LEU A 366 8.50 4.14 -8.31
N ASP A 367 7.64 4.00 -9.32
CA ASP A 367 7.05 2.71 -9.65
C ASP A 367 7.92 1.86 -10.58
N LYS A 368 7.69 0.55 -10.62
CA LYS A 368 8.49 -0.38 -11.44
C LYS A 368 8.43 -0.10 -12.95
N THR A 369 7.44 0.67 -13.41
CA THR A 369 7.32 1.10 -14.81
C THR A 369 8.09 2.38 -15.11
N GLY A 370 8.61 3.03 -14.07
CA GLY A 370 9.46 4.20 -14.17
C GLY A 370 8.74 5.54 -14.04
N HIS A 371 7.48 5.55 -13.57
CA HIS A 371 6.81 6.81 -13.25
C HIS A 371 7.22 7.32 -11.87
N VAL A 372 7.39 8.63 -11.78
CA VAL A 372 7.86 9.34 -10.59
C VAL A 372 6.74 10.18 -9.99
N TYR A 373 6.55 10.04 -8.68
CA TYR A 373 5.55 10.77 -7.90
C TYR A 373 6.24 11.63 -6.85
N ALA A 374 6.11 12.96 -6.95
CA ALA A 374 6.81 13.90 -6.08
C ALA A 374 5.92 14.44 -4.94
N PHE A 375 6.48 14.56 -3.74
CA PHE A 375 5.79 15.03 -2.53
C PHE A 375 6.63 16.03 -1.74
N GLY A 376 5.97 16.91 -1.00
CA GLY A 376 6.65 17.96 -0.22
C GLY A 376 7.27 19.01 -1.13
N ASP A 377 8.55 19.29 -0.96
CA ASP A 377 9.31 20.21 -1.83
C ASP A 377 10.01 19.52 -3.02
N ALA A 378 9.82 18.20 -3.18
CA ALA A 378 10.31 17.48 -4.35
C ALA A 378 9.63 17.97 -5.64
N LYS A 379 10.39 17.98 -6.73
CA LYS A 379 9.88 18.30 -8.07
C LYS A 379 9.84 17.04 -8.93
N HIS A 380 8.77 16.88 -9.70
CA HIS A 380 8.74 15.91 -10.78
C HIS A 380 9.53 16.47 -11.97
N LEU A 381 10.59 15.78 -12.38
CA LEU A 381 11.50 16.20 -13.45
C LEU A 381 11.38 15.34 -14.71
N GLY A 382 10.68 14.21 -14.64
CA GLY A 382 10.45 13.27 -15.73
C GLY A 382 10.30 11.81 -15.28
N ASP A 383 9.80 11.00 -16.20
CA ASP A 383 9.58 9.55 -16.03
C ASP A 383 10.50 8.78 -16.99
N LEU A 384 10.69 7.48 -16.75
CA LEU A 384 11.39 6.64 -17.73
C LEU A 384 10.65 6.65 -19.09
N PRO A 385 11.38 6.65 -20.22
CA PRO A 385 10.77 6.48 -21.53
C PRO A 385 9.94 5.21 -21.65
N THR A 386 8.86 5.26 -22.43
CA THR A 386 8.05 4.06 -22.72
C THR A 386 8.92 2.96 -23.34
N GLY A 387 8.81 1.74 -22.79
CA GLY A 387 9.59 0.59 -23.25
C GLY A 387 10.94 0.42 -22.56
N SER A 388 11.30 1.31 -21.62
CA SER A 388 12.44 1.08 -20.73
C SER A 388 12.28 -0.22 -19.93
N PRO A 389 13.39 -0.91 -19.61
CA PRO A 389 13.38 -2.01 -18.65
C PRO A 389 12.84 -1.55 -17.29
N GLU A 390 12.35 -2.50 -16.48
CA GLU A 390 11.79 -2.18 -15.16
C GLU A 390 12.77 -1.34 -14.33
N ALA A 391 12.21 -0.31 -13.69
CA ALA A 391 12.97 0.55 -12.80
C ALA A 391 13.47 -0.24 -11.59
N ALA A 392 14.70 0.04 -11.20
CA ALA A 392 15.39 -0.57 -10.08
C ALA A 392 15.76 0.43 -8.98
N ASP A 393 15.98 1.70 -9.24
CA ASP A 393 16.13 2.61 -8.10
C ASP A 393 16.05 4.04 -8.57
N ILE A 394 15.87 4.95 -7.63
CA ILE A 394 15.95 6.38 -7.86
C ILE A 394 16.80 7.01 -6.77
N THR A 395 17.67 7.93 -7.17
CA THR A 395 18.44 8.70 -6.20
C THR A 395 18.47 10.18 -6.55
N HIS A 396 18.24 11.02 -5.55
CA HIS A 396 18.37 12.46 -5.71
C HIS A 396 19.83 12.90 -5.81
N SER A 397 20.04 13.90 -6.64
CA SER A 397 21.23 14.73 -6.66
C SER A 397 20.87 16.16 -6.23
N ALA A 398 21.84 17.08 -6.23
CA ALA A 398 21.63 18.46 -5.77
C ALA A 398 20.50 19.20 -6.53
N SER A 399 20.31 18.95 -7.83
CA SER A 399 19.28 19.62 -8.66
C SER A 399 18.46 18.65 -9.53
N GLY A 400 18.57 17.35 -9.29
CA GLY A 400 17.95 16.33 -10.14
C GLY A 400 17.72 15.00 -9.45
N TYR A 401 17.40 13.97 -10.23
CA TYR A 401 17.47 12.58 -9.81
C TYR A 401 17.93 11.68 -10.96
N THR A 402 18.53 10.54 -10.59
CA THR A 402 18.91 9.49 -11.53
C THR A 402 18.12 8.23 -11.20
N ILE A 403 17.49 7.66 -12.22
CA ILE A 403 16.83 6.35 -12.16
C ILE A 403 17.80 5.30 -12.74
N ILE A 404 17.96 4.17 -12.07
CA ILE A 404 18.61 2.97 -12.63
C ILE A 404 17.54 1.92 -12.93
N THR A 405 17.68 1.17 -14.02
CA THR A 405 16.83 0.02 -14.35
C THR A 405 17.46 -1.28 -13.87
N LYS A 406 16.67 -2.36 -13.78
CA LYS A 406 17.19 -3.70 -13.40
C LYS A 406 18.30 -4.22 -14.30
N THR A 407 18.40 -3.69 -15.52
CA THR A 407 19.43 -4.01 -16.51
C THR A 407 20.65 -3.08 -16.44
N GLY A 408 20.72 -2.18 -15.44
CA GLY A 408 21.84 -1.26 -15.22
C GLY A 408 21.83 0.00 -16.10
N THR A 409 20.72 0.26 -16.82
CA THR A 409 20.59 1.48 -17.61
C THR A 409 20.21 2.64 -16.70
N THR A 410 20.92 3.77 -16.81
CA THR A 410 20.66 4.96 -15.99
C THR A 410 20.04 6.08 -16.81
N HIS A 411 19.08 6.78 -16.22
CA HIS A 411 18.39 7.92 -16.78
C HIS A 411 18.41 9.08 -15.80
N SER A 412 19.04 10.19 -16.18
CA SER A 412 19.20 11.37 -15.33
C SER A 412 18.24 12.47 -15.75
N PHE A 413 17.59 13.10 -14.76
CA PHE A 413 16.63 14.20 -14.95
C PHE A 413 17.09 15.39 -14.11
N GLY A 414 17.12 16.60 -14.70
CA GLY A 414 17.84 17.75 -14.13
C GLY A 414 19.36 17.62 -14.29
N ASP A 415 20.16 18.32 -13.46
CA ASP A 415 21.63 18.22 -13.50
C ASP A 415 22.15 17.04 -12.66
N ALA A 416 21.56 15.85 -12.86
CA ALA A 416 21.98 14.65 -12.16
C ALA A 416 23.13 13.94 -12.91
N PRO A 417 24.15 13.40 -12.21
CA PRO A 417 25.21 12.64 -12.84
C PRO A 417 24.67 11.36 -13.52
N ALA A 418 25.14 11.09 -14.74
CA ALA A 418 24.82 9.86 -15.47
C ALA A 418 26.07 8.97 -15.58
N THR A 419 26.00 7.75 -15.05
CA THR A 419 26.97 6.67 -15.34
C THR A 419 26.17 5.43 -15.74
N THR A 420 26.35 4.93 -16.96
CA THR A 420 25.60 3.76 -17.45
C THR A 420 26.48 2.51 -17.39
N ILE A 421 25.97 1.44 -16.78
CA ILE A 421 26.65 0.15 -16.65
C ILE A 421 25.86 -0.90 -17.44
N THR A 422 26.27 -1.19 -18.67
CA THR A 422 25.48 -2.06 -19.56
C THR A 422 26.04 -3.48 -19.70
N LYS A 423 27.24 -3.77 -19.18
CA LYS A 423 27.91 -5.08 -19.32
C LYS A 423 28.83 -5.35 -18.12
N GLY A 424 29.15 -6.64 -17.92
CA GLY A 424 30.14 -7.07 -16.91
C GLY A 424 29.59 -7.26 -15.49
N PHE A 425 28.27 -7.31 -15.34
CA PHE A 425 27.61 -7.59 -14.07
C PHE A 425 26.77 -8.88 -14.12
N THR A 426 26.42 -9.38 -12.94
CA THR A 426 25.60 -10.56 -12.68
C THR A 426 24.48 -10.17 -11.73
N GLY A 427 23.34 -10.84 -11.87
CA GLY A 427 22.13 -10.47 -11.13
C GLY A 427 21.46 -9.26 -11.77
N TYR A 428 20.82 -8.46 -10.92
CA TYR A 428 20.06 -7.26 -11.28
C TYR A 428 20.44 -6.13 -10.33
N PHE A 429 20.27 -4.89 -10.77
CA PHE A 429 20.29 -3.72 -9.88
C PHE A 429 18.98 -3.60 -9.10
#